data_AF-A0A7J9KV56-F1
#
_entry.id   AF-A0A7J9KV56-F1
#
_cell.length_a   1.000
_cell.length_b   1.000
_cell.length_c   1.000
_cell.angle_alpha   90.00
_cell.angle_beta   90.00
_cell.angle_gamma   90.00
#
_symmetry.space_group_name_H-M   'P 1'
#
loop_
_entity.id
_entity.type
_entity.pdbx_description
1 polymer ?
#
loop_
_entity_poly.entity_id
_entity_poly.type
_entity_poly.pdbx_seq_one_letter_code
_entity_poly.pdbx_strand_id
1 'polypeptide(L)'
;MVGYHSPTFNLLLCFHFISVLCSPSSPTHLCSPNQSAALFQFKTHFSINQTASKDCEYSYPKAKTTSWKKGTDCCLWDGVSCDNITGEVISLDLSCSCLSGTFPSNTTFFLLSSLQRLDLSFNDFRKSKISSNFGRFPSLTHLNLSYSWFSGPVPHEISYLSILVYLHLSDRPITDLIGFQAPGPILKLGKSAVNGIVRNLTKVREIYLDGIDMSSIDPNSFVNLSYSLTSLSLFGCHLRGKLPDNIFKLPNIEYLSLDANSELTGQFPKSNWSSPLVILSASFTSLSGELPESFGDLKSLAGLVLLFSNFSGSIPRSLGNLTQLEFLFLSHNYFSGKFLLHLQTSQN
;
A
#
# COMPACT_ATOMS: atom_id res chain seq x y z
N MET A 1 -28.64 -64.59 45.01
CA MET A 1 -29.64 -64.33 43.95
C MET A 1 -28.88 -64.24 42.65
N VAL A 2 -28.73 -65.38 41.97
CA VAL A 2 -29.39 -65.66 40.67
C VAL A 2 -28.93 -64.70 39.58
N GLY A 3 -28.02 -65.16 38.72
CA GLY A 3 -27.86 -64.66 37.36
C GLY A 3 -28.66 -65.52 36.39
N TYR A 4 -29.18 -64.93 35.30
CA TYR A 4 -29.65 -65.58 34.07
C TYR A 4 -29.59 -64.49 32.97
N HIS A 5 -28.69 -64.61 32.01
CA HIS A 5 -28.87 -65.16 30.65
C HIS A 5 -29.35 -64.15 29.60
N SER A 6 -28.48 -63.90 28.62
CA SER A 6 -28.82 -63.46 27.27
C SER A 6 -29.60 -64.56 26.53
N PRO A 7 -30.36 -64.21 25.47
CA PRO A 7 -29.91 -64.72 24.19
C PRO A 7 -29.95 -63.70 23.06
N THR A 8 -28.85 -63.72 22.30
CA THR A 8 -28.71 -63.29 20.92
C THR A 8 -29.57 -64.14 19.97
N PHE A 9 -30.18 -63.51 18.97
CA PHE A 9 -30.57 -64.19 17.72
C PHE A 9 -29.91 -63.47 16.55
N ASN A 10 -28.98 -64.18 15.90
CA ASN A 10 -28.42 -63.84 14.60
C ASN A 10 -29.34 -64.40 13.50
N LEU A 11 -29.54 -63.65 12.42
CA LEU A 11 -29.76 -64.25 11.10
C LEU A 11 -28.97 -63.48 10.05
N LEU A 12 -28.12 -64.23 9.34
CA LEU A 12 -27.23 -63.85 8.25
C LEU A 12 -27.97 -63.24 7.05
N LEU A 13 -27.28 -62.39 6.28
CA LEU A 13 -27.03 -62.62 4.85
C LEU A 13 -25.96 -61.63 4.31
N CYS A 14 -24.82 -62.19 3.90
CA CYS A 14 -23.81 -61.54 3.05
C CYS A 14 -24.36 -61.34 1.64
N PHE A 15 -24.02 -60.25 0.94
CA PHE A 15 -23.58 -60.26 -0.46
C PHE A 15 -22.78 -58.99 -0.79
N HIS A 16 -21.68 -59.20 -1.53
CA HIS A 16 -20.73 -58.21 -2.04
C HIS A 16 -21.38 -57.11 -2.91
N PHE A 17 -20.80 -55.89 -2.92
CA PHE A 17 -20.06 -55.28 -4.06
C PHE A 17 -20.04 -53.72 -4.03
N ILE A 18 -18.88 -53.19 -4.43
CA ILE A 18 -18.53 -51.83 -4.85
C ILE A 18 -18.23 -50.82 -3.72
N SER A 19 -16.94 -50.77 -3.38
CA SER A 19 -16.26 -49.57 -2.93
C SER A 19 -16.40 -48.48 -4.01
N VAL A 20 -17.37 -47.58 -3.86
CA VAL A 20 -17.36 -46.32 -4.60
C VAL A 20 -16.29 -45.44 -3.96
N LEU A 21 -15.09 -45.48 -4.53
CA LEU A 21 -14.15 -44.37 -4.48
C LEU A 21 -14.83 -43.17 -5.14
N CYS A 22 -15.64 -42.44 -4.38
CA CYS A 22 -16.03 -41.10 -4.78
C CYS A 22 -14.89 -40.18 -4.34
N SER A 23 -13.80 -40.18 -5.12
CA SER A 23 -12.95 -39.00 -5.17
C SER A 23 -13.86 -37.87 -5.66
N PRO A 24 -13.95 -36.72 -4.98
CA PRO A 24 -14.45 -35.54 -5.65
C PRO A 24 -13.38 -35.18 -6.67
N SER A 25 -13.47 -35.72 -7.88
CA SER A 25 -12.82 -35.12 -9.05
C SER A 25 -13.62 -33.86 -9.38
N SER A 26 -13.49 -32.85 -8.53
CA SER A 26 -13.64 -31.49 -9.01
C SER A 26 -12.63 -31.35 -10.14
N PRO A 27 -13.00 -30.83 -11.33
CA PRO A 27 -11.96 -30.37 -12.23
C PRO A 27 -11.24 -29.28 -11.44
N THR A 28 -10.02 -29.57 -10.96
CA THR A 28 -9.14 -28.50 -10.52
C THR A 28 -8.96 -27.66 -11.76
N HIS A 29 -9.60 -26.50 -11.81
CA HIS A 29 -9.51 -25.62 -12.96
C HIS A 29 -8.07 -25.17 -13.06
N LEU A 30 -7.33 -25.84 -13.94
CA LEU A 30 -5.90 -25.66 -14.13
C LEU A 30 -5.67 -24.27 -14.71
N CYS A 31 -4.54 -23.67 -14.35
CA CYS A 31 -4.06 -22.45 -14.99
C CYS A 31 -4.05 -22.59 -16.52
N SER A 32 -4.55 -21.56 -17.20
CA SER A 32 -4.51 -21.48 -18.66
C SER A 32 -3.07 -21.63 -19.19
N PRO A 33 -2.82 -22.47 -20.21
CA PRO A 33 -1.50 -22.61 -20.82
C PRO A 33 -0.91 -21.29 -21.31
N ASN A 34 -1.76 -20.35 -21.76
CA ASN A 34 -1.31 -19.04 -22.21
C ASN A 34 -0.83 -18.18 -21.03
N GLN A 35 -1.50 -18.25 -19.88
CA GLN A 35 -1.10 -17.51 -18.68
C GLN A 35 0.18 -18.07 -18.08
N SER A 36 0.28 -19.39 -17.95
CA SER A 36 1.52 -20.04 -17.50
C SER A 36 2.71 -19.73 -18.43
N ALA A 37 2.50 -19.71 -19.74
CA ALA A 37 3.54 -19.32 -20.71
C ALA A 37 3.93 -17.85 -20.58
N ALA A 38 2.95 -16.94 -20.41
CA ALA A 38 3.20 -15.50 -20.22
C ALA A 38 4.01 -15.24 -18.94
N LEU A 39 3.64 -15.88 -17.83
CA LEU A 39 4.38 -15.80 -16.57
C LEU A 39 5.78 -16.40 -16.71
N PHE A 40 5.92 -17.55 -17.36
CA PHE A 40 7.24 -18.16 -17.56
C PHE A 40 8.16 -17.27 -18.41
N GLN A 41 7.64 -16.68 -19.48
CA GLN A 41 8.36 -15.68 -20.30
C GLN A 41 8.69 -14.42 -19.47
N PHE A 42 7.79 -13.96 -18.61
CA PHE A 42 8.04 -12.83 -17.74
C PHE A 42 9.25 -13.10 -16.83
N LYS A 43 9.30 -14.28 -16.18
CA LYS A 43 10.41 -14.69 -15.31
C LYS A 43 11.78 -14.64 -16.00
N THR A 44 11.89 -14.94 -17.30
CA THR A 44 13.19 -14.99 -17.98
C THR A 44 13.89 -13.64 -18.11
N HIS A 45 13.20 -12.53 -17.84
CA HIS A 45 13.78 -11.18 -17.88
C HIS A 45 14.57 -10.83 -16.62
N PHE A 46 14.51 -11.68 -15.58
CA PHE A 46 15.08 -11.39 -14.27
C PHE A 46 16.13 -12.43 -13.89
N SER A 47 17.21 -11.92 -13.30
CA SER A 47 18.17 -12.69 -12.53
C SER A 47 17.76 -12.72 -11.06
N ILE A 48 18.17 -13.76 -10.33
CA ILE A 48 17.98 -13.83 -8.88
C ILE A 48 19.22 -13.25 -8.20
N ASN A 49 19.04 -12.14 -7.49
CA ASN A 49 20.08 -11.47 -6.72
C ASN A 49 19.58 -11.20 -5.31
N GLN A 50 20.19 -11.83 -4.30
CA GLN A 50 19.76 -11.70 -2.90
C GLN A 50 19.80 -10.26 -2.38
N THR A 51 20.67 -9.42 -2.93
CA THR A 51 20.76 -8.00 -2.52
C THR A 51 19.59 -7.16 -3.03
N ALA A 52 18.82 -7.65 -4.02
CA ALA A 52 17.68 -6.92 -4.60
C ALA A 52 16.51 -6.74 -3.62
N SER A 53 16.41 -7.62 -2.60
CA SER A 53 15.35 -7.58 -1.58
C SER A 53 15.90 -7.43 -0.17
N LYS A 54 17.12 -6.88 -0.02
CA LYS A 54 17.86 -6.84 1.26
C LYS A 54 17.13 -6.08 2.38
N ASP A 55 16.28 -5.12 2.04
CA ASP A 55 15.54 -4.28 3.01
C ASP A 55 14.07 -4.71 3.15
N CYS A 56 13.75 -5.92 2.68
CA CYS A 56 12.48 -6.53 3.01
C CYS A 56 12.47 -6.89 4.50
N GLU A 57 11.36 -6.62 5.20
CA GLU A 57 11.21 -6.85 6.65
C GLU A 57 11.34 -8.34 7.07
N TYR A 58 11.20 -9.29 6.14
CA TYR A 58 11.26 -10.71 6.44
C TYR A 58 12.70 -11.25 6.52
N SER A 59 12.94 -12.09 7.52
CA SER A 59 14.28 -12.57 7.91
C SER A 59 15.11 -13.22 6.80
N TYR A 60 14.54 -13.72 5.69
CA TYR A 60 15.28 -14.19 4.51
C TYR A 60 14.39 -14.15 3.25
N PRO A 61 14.57 -13.19 2.33
CA PRO A 61 13.79 -13.15 1.10
C PRO A 61 14.10 -14.37 0.22
N LYS A 62 13.07 -14.97 -0.37
CA LYS A 62 13.16 -16.14 -1.25
C LYS A 62 12.59 -15.79 -2.60
N ALA A 63 13.32 -16.13 -3.65
CA ALA A 63 12.82 -15.97 -5.02
C ALA A 63 11.64 -16.91 -5.28
N LYS A 64 10.41 -16.37 -5.20
CA LYS A 64 9.16 -17.10 -5.46
C LYS A 64 9.14 -17.75 -6.85
N THR A 65 9.73 -17.08 -7.83
CA THR A 65 9.85 -17.59 -9.20
C THR A 65 10.64 -18.90 -9.30
N THR A 66 11.42 -19.32 -8.29
CA THR A 66 12.12 -20.62 -8.28
C THR A 66 11.17 -21.82 -8.31
N SER A 67 9.95 -21.67 -7.79
CA SER A 67 8.91 -22.72 -7.86
C SER A 67 8.31 -22.88 -9.27
N TRP A 68 8.48 -21.89 -10.15
CA TRP A 68 7.83 -21.85 -11.46
C TRP A 68 8.50 -22.83 -12.42
N LYS A 69 7.81 -23.93 -12.72
CA LYS A 69 8.29 -25.03 -13.57
C LYS A 69 7.42 -25.17 -14.82
N LYS A 70 8.05 -25.21 -15.99
CA LYS A 70 7.36 -25.42 -17.26
C LYS A 70 6.57 -26.73 -17.24
N GLY A 71 5.33 -26.71 -17.74
CA GLY A 71 4.46 -27.89 -17.79
C GLY A 71 3.78 -28.25 -16.47
N THR A 72 3.92 -27.42 -15.43
CA THR A 72 3.16 -27.54 -14.17
C THR A 72 2.06 -26.49 -14.10
N ASP A 73 1.04 -26.74 -13.29
CA ASP A 73 -0.04 -25.79 -13.06
C ASP A 73 0.50 -24.51 -12.39
N CYS A 74 0.30 -23.36 -13.05
CA CYS A 74 0.79 -22.09 -12.54
C CYS A 74 0.05 -21.63 -11.28
N CYS A 75 -1.15 -22.16 -11.01
CA CYS A 75 -1.87 -21.87 -9.77
C CYS A 75 -1.19 -22.47 -8.52
N LEU A 76 -0.23 -23.37 -8.70
CA LEU A 76 0.59 -23.95 -7.63
C LEU A 76 1.94 -23.25 -7.47
N TRP A 77 2.23 -22.21 -8.26
CA TRP A 77 3.48 -21.49 -8.20
C TRP A 77 3.48 -20.48 -7.04
N ASP A 78 4.59 -20.41 -6.30
CA ASP A 78 4.78 -19.41 -5.25
C ASP A 78 4.54 -18.00 -5.85
N GLY A 79 3.72 -17.22 -5.15
CA GLY A 79 3.35 -15.86 -5.56
C GLY A 79 2.24 -15.78 -6.61
N VAL A 80 1.74 -16.88 -7.16
CA VAL A 80 0.60 -16.88 -8.09
C VAL A 80 -0.66 -17.30 -7.33
N SER A 81 -1.75 -16.58 -7.51
CA SER A 81 -3.08 -17.04 -7.06
C SER A 81 -4.08 -16.95 -8.19
N CYS A 82 -4.88 -18.00 -8.31
CA CYS A 82 -5.91 -18.12 -9.34
C CYS A 82 -7.31 -18.04 -8.74
N ASP A 83 -8.27 -17.70 -9.58
CA ASP A 83 -9.68 -17.82 -9.26
C ASP A 83 -10.07 -19.31 -9.17
N ASN A 84 -10.73 -19.69 -8.06
CA ASN A 84 -11.04 -21.09 -7.76
C ASN A 84 -12.06 -21.73 -8.73
N ILE A 85 -12.76 -20.92 -9.54
CA ILE A 85 -13.79 -21.39 -10.47
C ILE A 85 -13.25 -21.43 -11.89
N THR A 86 -12.54 -20.40 -12.31
CA THR A 86 -12.08 -20.23 -13.70
C THR A 86 -10.65 -20.72 -13.92
N GLY A 87 -9.83 -20.84 -12.87
CA GLY A 87 -8.40 -21.14 -12.98
C GLY A 87 -7.57 -19.96 -13.51
N GLU A 88 -8.18 -18.79 -13.68
CA GLU A 88 -7.53 -17.59 -14.20
C GLU A 88 -6.64 -16.93 -13.12
N VAL A 89 -5.46 -16.45 -13.51
CA VAL A 89 -4.57 -15.73 -12.59
C VAL A 89 -5.19 -14.39 -12.17
N ILE A 90 -5.49 -14.24 -10.87
CA ILE A 90 -6.09 -13.04 -10.28
C ILE A 90 -5.13 -12.26 -9.37
N SER A 91 -4.08 -12.90 -8.87
CA SER A 91 -3.08 -12.26 -8.02
C SER A 91 -1.68 -12.71 -8.42
N LEU A 92 -0.76 -11.75 -8.50
CA LEU A 92 0.66 -12.00 -8.62
C LEU A 92 1.40 -11.20 -7.54
N ASP A 93 1.88 -11.91 -6.53
CA ASP A 93 2.72 -11.39 -5.47
C ASP A 93 4.16 -11.86 -5.64
N LEU A 94 4.98 -11.00 -6.23
CA LEU A 94 6.43 -11.14 -6.33
C LEU A 94 7.18 -10.15 -5.42
N SER A 95 6.52 -9.65 -4.38
CA SER A 95 7.21 -8.87 -3.34
C SER A 95 8.40 -9.66 -2.80
N CYS A 96 9.50 -8.95 -2.51
CA CYS A 96 10.69 -9.51 -1.86
C CYS A 96 11.22 -10.80 -2.51
N SER A 97 11.19 -10.87 -3.84
CA SER A 97 11.50 -12.09 -4.60
C SER A 97 12.91 -12.09 -5.19
N CYS A 98 13.79 -11.20 -4.71
CA CYS A 98 15.18 -11.10 -5.13
C CYS A 98 15.33 -10.90 -6.65
N LEU A 99 14.33 -10.32 -7.31
CA LEU A 99 14.33 -10.15 -8.75
C LEU A 99 15.19 -8.94 -9.11
N SER A 100 16.15 -9.13 -10.01
CA SER A 100 17.02 -8.09 -10.53
C SER A 100 17.06 -8.16 -12.05
N GLY A 101 16.72 -7.06 -12.72
CA GLY A 101 16.74 -7.02 -14.19
C GLY A 101 16.01 -5.83 -14.78
N THR A 102 15.78 -5.88 -16.08
CA THR A 102 14.98 -4.88 -16.79
C THR A 102 13.53 -5.36 -16.87
N PHE A 103 12.61 -4.60 -16.29
CA PHE A 103 11.20 -4.87 -16.36
C PHE A 103 10.71 -4.77 -17.82
N PRO A 104 10.06 -5.80 -18.36
CA PRO A 104 9.82 -5.87 -19.78
C PRO A 104 8.52 -5.16 -20.18
N SER A 105 8.65 -3.97 -20.76
CA SER A 105 7.54 -3.04 -21.03
C SER A 105 6.52 -3.53 -22.07
N ASN A 106 6.91 -4.44 -22.97
CA ASN A 106 6.06 -5.00 -24.02
C ASN A 106 6.07 -6.52 -23.95
N THR A 107 5.20 -7.08 -23.11
CA THR A 107 5.13 -8.51 -22.84
C THR A 107 3.70 -9.02 -22.78
N THR A 108 3.55 -10.31 -23.03
CA THR A 108 2.30 -11.07 -22.84
C THR A 108 1.79 -11.04 -21.41
N PHE A 109 2.65 -10.67 -20.44
CA PHE A 109 2.26 -10.39 -19.05
C PHE A 109 1.11 -9.37 -18.94
N PHE A 110 1.11 -8.33 -19.77
CA PHE A 110 0.03 -7.33 -19.77
C PHE A 110 -1.29 -7.84 -20.39
N LEU A 111 -1.34 -9.10 -20.84
CA LEU A 111 -2.56 -9.76 -21.32
C LEU A 111 -3.29 -10.55 -20.23
N LEU A 112 -2.78 -10.56 -18.99
CA LEU A 112 -3.45 -11.15 -17.83
C LEU A 112 -4.66 -10.28 -17.42
N SER A 113 -5.74 -10.33 -18.20
CA SER A 113 -6.93 -9.47 -18.04
C SER A 113 -7.69 -9.67 -16.72
N SER A 114 -7.56 -10.87 -16.14
CA SER A 114 -8.20 -11.26 -14.89
C SER A 114 -7.43 -10.79 -13.65
N LEU A 115 -6.23 -10.21 -13.82
CA LEU A 115 -5.36 -9.80 -12.72
C LEU A 115 -5.99 -8.65 -11.92
N GLN A 116 -6.19 -8.90 -10.62
CA GLN A 116 -6.78 -7.96 -9.67
C GLN A 116 -5.74 -7.36 -8.73
N ARG A 117 -4.70 -8.12 -8.38
CA ARG A 117 -3.63 -7.66 -7.49
C ARG A 117 -2.27 -7.94 -8.11
N LEU A 118 -1.41 -6.93 -8.09
CA LEU A 118 -0.03 -7.04 -8.54
C LEU A 118 0.89 -6.40 -7.52
N ASP A 119 1.75 -7.21 -6.92
CA ASP A 119 2.80 -6.76 -6.01
C ASP A 119 4.17 -7.13 -6.58
N LEU A 120 4.96 -6.11 -6.88
CA LEU A 120 6.34 -6.21 -7.35
C LEU A 120 7.31 -5.53 -6.39
N SER A 121 6.87 -5.19 -5.17
CA SER A 121 7.61 -4.37 -4.23
C SER A 121 8.92 -5.02 -3.75
N PHE A 122 9.86 -4.20 -3.28
CA PHE A 122 11.14 -4.67 -2.74
C PHE A 122 11.92 -5.61 -3.68
N ASN A 123 12.01 -5.24 -4.96
CA ASN A 123 12.89 -5.87 -5.95
C ASN A 123 13.89 -4.85 -6.52
N ASP A 124 14.66 -5.23 -7.54
CA ASP A 124 15.62 -4.34 -8.20
C ASP A 124 15.32 -4.20 -9.69
N PHE A 125 14.55 -3.16 -10.03
CA PHE A 125 14.24 -2.79 -11.41
C PHE A 125 14.91 -1.47 -11.82
N ARG A 126 16.06 -1.12 -11.22
CA ARG A 126 16.83 0.13 -11.47
C ARG A 126 17.01 0.55 -12.92
N LYS A 127 17.05 -0.43 -13.84
CA LYS A 127 17.24 -0.20 -15.28
C LYS A 127 15.92 0.06 -16.03
N SER A 128 14.82 0.23 -15.31
CA SER A 128 13.47 0.24 -15.87
C SER A 128 12.73 1.52 -15.54
N LYS A 129 11.78 1.86 -16.40
CA LYS A 129 10.75 2.86 -16.14
C LYS A 129 9.43 2.15 -15.84
N ILE A 130 8.53 2.82 -15.15
CA ILE A 130 7.15 2.31 -15.02
C ILE A 130 6.49 2.38 -16.41
N SER A 131 6.05 1.25 -16.92
CA SER A 131 5.42 1.15 -18.25
C SER A 131 3.99 1.69 -18.22
N SER A 132 3.57 2.42 -19.27
CA SER A 132 2.17 2.84 -19.41
C SER A 132 1.20 1.64 -19.55
N ASN A 133 1.71 0.46 -19.92
CA ASN A 133 0.90 -0.76 -20.01
C ASN A 133 0.34 -1.24 -18.66
N PHE A 134 0.85 -0.77 -17.51
CA PHE A 134 0.19 -1.02 -16.21
C PHE A 134 -1.24 -0.49 -16.21
N GLY A 135 -1.52 0.60 -16.92
CA GLY A 135 -2.87 1.17 -17.07
C GLY A 135 -3.84 0.31 -17.89
N ARG A 136 -3.40 -0.81 -18.46
CA ARG A 136 -4.22 -1.68 -19.33
C ARG A 136 -4.88 -2.84 -18.60
N PHE A 137 -4.56 -3.07 -17.32
CA PHE A 137 -5.21 -4.15 -16.56
C PHE A 137 -6.64 -3.74 -16.19
N PRO A 138 -7.67 -4.35 -16.80
CA PRO A 138 -9.05 -3.87 -16.65
C PRO A 138 -9.63 -4.17 -15.26
N SER A 139 -9.09 -5.19 -14.58
CA SER A 139 -9.60 -5.71 -13.31
C SER A 139 -8.73 -5.31 -12.10
N LEU A 140 -7.67 -4.52 -12.31
CA LEU A 140 -6.67 -4.26 -11.27
C LEU A 140 -7.23 -3.33 -10.18
N THR A 141 -7.23 -3.83 -8.96
CA THR A 141 -7.67 -3.13 -7.76
C THR A 141 -6.50 -2.79 -6.82
N HIS A 142 -5.41 -3.55 -6.88
CA HIS A 142 -4.23 -3.32 -6.03
C HIS A 142 -2.96 -3.34 -6.88
N LEU A 143 -2.21 -2.24 -6.84
CA LEU A 143 -0.92 -2.11 -7.51
C LEU A 143 0.13 -1.65 -6.51
N ASN A 144 1.12 -2.50 -6.26
CA ASN A 144 2.27 -2.20 -5.42
C ASN A 144 3.57 -2.34 -6.23
N LEU A 145 4.25 -1.21 -6.45
CA LEU A 145 5.53 -1.13 -7.16
C LEU A 145 6.65 -0.55 -6.28
N SER A 146 6.40 -0.38 -4.98
CA SER A 146 7.32 0.38 -4.13
C SER A 146 8.65 -0.29 -3.89
N TYR A 147 9.62 0.56 -3.56
CA TYR A 147 10.94 0.13 -3.16
C TYR A 147 11.59 -0.82 -4.18
N SER A 148 11.16 -0.71 -5.45
CA SER A 148 11.64 -1.52 -6.56
C SER A 148 12.53 -0.76 -7.53
N TRP A 149 12.92 0.46 -7.15
CA TRP A 149 13.89 1.31 -7.84
C TRP A 149 13.54 1.61 -9.30
N PHE A 150 12.25 1.67 -9.66
CA PHE A 150 11.87 2.21 -10.96
C PHE A 150 12.36 3.65 -11.12
N SER A 151 12.50 4.11 -12.35
CA SER A 151 13.06 5.43 -12.65
C SER A 151 12.20 6.26 -13.60
N GLY A 152 12.41 7.58 -13.57
CA GLY A 152 11.82 8.49 -14.54
C GLY A 152 10.35 8.83 -14.25
N PRO A 153 9.62 9.33 -15.25
CA PRO A 153 8.26 9.81 -15.04
C PRO A 153 7.30 8.65 -14.81
N VAL A 154 6.43 8.80 -13.82
CA VAL A 154 5.26 7.93 -13.62
C VAL A 154 4.27 8.19 -14.77
N PRO A 155 3.88 7.16 -15.55
CA PRO A 155 2.97 7.32 -16.67
C PRO A 155 1.56 7.69 -16.19
N HIS A 156 0.94 8.68 -16.85
CA HIS A 156 -0.42 9.12 -16.53
C HIS A 156 -1.48 8.03 -16.76
N GLU A 157 -1.17 7.02 -17.56
CA GLU A 157 -2.01 5.85 -17.83
C GLU A 157 -2.29 5.01 -16.57
N ILE A 158 -1.54 5.16 -15.48
CA ILE A 158 -1.91 4.58 -14.18
C ILE A 158 -3.32 5.04 -13.76
N SER A 159 -3.71 6.26 -14.14
CA SER A 159 -5.06 6.78 -13.88
C SER A 159 -6.18 6.09 -14.66
N TYR A 160 -5.87 5.22 -15.63
CA TYR A 160 -6.87 4.43 -16.36
C TYR A 160 -7.40 3.26 -15.53
N LEU A 161 -6.72 2.91 -14.43
CA LEU A 161 -7.14 1.91 -13.46
C LEU A 161 -8.30 2.44 -12.59
N SER A 162 -9.43 2.76 -13.22
CA SER A 162 -10.56 3.46 -12.57
C SER A 162 -11.20 2.74 -11.39
N ILE A 163 -10.94 1.43 -11.22
CA ILE A 163 -11.41 0.63 -10.09
C ILE A 163 -10.34 0.38 -9.03
N LEU A 164 -9.17 1.03 -9.14
CA LEU A 164 -8.07 0.87 -8.21
C LEU A 164 -8.48 1.30 -6.80
N VAL A 165 -8.15 0.47 -5.83
CA VAL A 165 -8.40 0.66 -4.39
C VAL A 165 -7.09 0.99 -3.68
N TYR A 166 -5.99 0.37 -4.08
CA TYR A 166 -4.68 0.49 -3.45
C TYR A 166 -3.61 0.83 -4.49
N LEU A 167 -2.90 1.94 -4.28
CA LEU A 167 -1.77 2.38 -5.09
C LEU A 167 -0.58 2.69 -4.21
N HIS A 168 0.48 1.89 -4.35
CA HIS A 168 1.72 2.08 -3.59
C HIS A 168 2.89 2.15 -4.57
N LEU A 169 3.39 3.37 -4.78
CA LEU A 169 4.50 3.66 -5.70
C LEU A 169 5.74 4.17 -4.97
N SER A 170 5.71 4.20 -3.63
CA SER A 170 6.75 4.78 -2.80
C SER A 170 8.14 4.36 -3.25
N ASP A 171 8.98 5.35 -3.52
CA ASP A 171 10.39 5.14 -3.72
C ASP A 171 11.10 5.16 -2.36
N ARG A 172 12.33 4.66 -2.33
CA ARG A 172 13.11 4.76 -1.10
C ARG A 172 13.47 6.23 -0.87
N PRO A 173 13.15 6.80 0.29
CA PRO A 173 13.65 8.13 0.60
C PRO A 173 15.19 8.07 0.61
N ILE A 174 15.83 8.86 -0.27
CA ILE A 174 17.30 8.98 -0.35
C ILE A 174 17.81 9.83 0.82
N THR A 175 17.26 9.64 2.02
CA THR A 175 17.63 10.39 3.21
C THR A 175 18.26 9.44 4.21
N ASP A 176 19.54 9.18 4.02
CA ASP A 176 20.40 9.08 5.20
C ASP A 176 20.36 10.46 5.88
N LEU A 177 20.15 10.47 7.20
CA LEU A 177 20.06 11.64 8.09
C LEU A 177 21.28 12.60 8.03
N ILE A 178 22.22 12.37 7.11
CA ILE A 178 23.50 13.06 6.92
C ILE A 178 23.68 13.64 5.50
N GLY A 179 22.65 13.68 4.66
CA GLY A 179 22.68 14.46 3.42
C GLY A 179 23.53 13.87 2.29
N PHE A 180 23.84 12.57 2.31
CA PHE A 180 24.42 11.90 1.17
C PHE A 180 23.33 11.48 0.19
N GLN A 181 23.08 12.34 -0.79
CA GLN A 181 22.25 12.03 -1.95
C GLN A 181 22.97 10.98 -2.80
N ALA A 182 22.64 9.71 -2.61
CA ALA A 182 23.04 8.70 -3.59
C ALA A 182 22.40 9.08 -4.94
N PRO A 183 23.14 9.05 -6.07
CA PRO A 183 22.65 9.40 -7.40
C PRO A 183 21.72 8.31 -7.98
N GLY A 184 20.91 7.69 -7.12
CA GLY A 184 19.92 6.70 -7.51
C GLY A 184 18.87 7.30 -8.45
N PRO A 185 18.22 6.46 -9.27
CA PRO A 185 17.11 6.91 -10.08
C PRO A 185 16.00 7.50 -9.20
N ILE A 186 15.48 8.66 -9.59
CA ILE A 186 14.38 9.35 -8.90
C ILE A 186 13.11 9.12 -9.73
N LEU A 187 12.08 8.51 -9.13
CA LEU A 187 10.73 8.55 -9.68
C LEU A 187 10.19 9.98 -9.64
N LYS A 188 9.54 10.41 -10.73
CA LYS A 188 8.93 11.74 -10.83
C LYS A 188 7.45 11.64 -11.12
N LEU A 189 6.61 12.28 -10.31
CA LEU A 189 5.18 12.36 -10.57
C LEU A 189 4.86 13.71 -11.22
N GLY A 190 4.54 13.69 -12.51
CA GLY A 190 4.23 14.88 -13.29
C GLY A 190 2.76 15.32 -13.16
N LYS A 191 2.48 16.58 -13.53
CA LYS A 191 1.14 17.19 -13.45
C LYS A 191 0.04 16.36 -14.12
N SER A 192 0.30 15.77 -15.28
CA SER A 192 -0.69 14.93 -15.98
C SER A 192 -1.07 13.67 -15.19
N ALA A 193 -0.10 13.05 -14.52
CA ALA A 193 -0.35 11.87 -13.69
C ALA A 193 -1.13 12.24 -12.43
N VAL A 194 -0.75 13.33 -11.73
CA VAL A 194 -1.51 13.84 -10.57
C VAL A 194 -2.95 14.17 -10.95
N ASN A 195 -3.15 14.91 -12.04
CA ASN A 195 -4.49 15.25 -12.52
C ASN A 195 -5.33 14.01 -12.85
N GLY A 196 -4.71 12.99 -13.47
CA GLY A 196 -5.35 11.72 -13.75
C GLY A 196 -5.75 10.99 -12.46
N ILE A 197 -4.83 10.87 -11.50
CA ILE A 197 -5.07 10.23 -10.19
C ILE A 197 -6.26 10.90 -9.49
N VAL A 198 -6.22 12.23 -9.36
CA VAL A 198 -7.25 13.02 -8.67
C VAL A 198 -8.62 12.89 -9.34
N ARG A 199 -8.68 12.87 -10.68
CA ARG A 199 -9.96 12.84 -11.41
C ARG A 199 -10.54 11.45 -11.63
N ASN A 200 -9.69 10.45 -11.88
CA ASN A 200 -10.13 9.17 -12.41
C ASN A 200 -10.16 8.06 -11.35
N LEU A 201 -9.31 8.12 -10.33
CA LEU A 201 -9.21 7.06 -9.31
C LEU A 201 -10.25 7.26 -8.20
N THR A 202 -11.52 7.25 -8.57
CA THR A 202 -12.65 7.57 -7.68
C THR A 202 -12.95 6.51 -6.62
N LYS A 203 -12.39 5.30 -6.74
CA LYS A 203 -12.55 4.20 -5.76
C LYS A 203 -11.33 4.02 -4.84
N VAL A 204 -10.28 4.83 -5.03
CA VAL A 204 -9.01 4.65 -4.33
C VAL A 204 -9.19 4.95 -2.85
N ARG A 205 -8.68 4.05 -2.01
CA ARG A 205 -8.70 4.17 -0.56
C ARG A 205 -7.32 4.50 -0.04
N GLU A 206 -6.29 3.91 -0.66
CA GLU A 206 -4.94 3.99 -0.14
C GLU A 206 -3.99 4.44 -1.24
N ILE A 207 -3.30 5.55 -0.99
CA ILE A 207 -2.27 6.12 -1.87
C ILE A 207 -1.00 6.36 -1.06
N TYR A 208 0.09 5.74 -1.49
CA TYR A 208 1.41 5.94 -0.90
C TYR A 208 2.40 6.25 -2.01
N LEU A 209 3.01 7.44 -1.91
CA LEU A 209 3.86 8.02 -2.94
C LEU A 209 5.18 8.54 -2.36
N ASP A 210 5.60 7.97 -1.23
CA ASP A 210 6.74 8.46 -0.47
C ASP A 210 8.01 8.49 -1.31
N GLY A 211 8.84 9.50 -1.13
CA GLY A 211 10.13 9.63 -1.84
C GLY A 211 10.03 9.95 -3.34
N ILE A 212 8.82 10.10 -3.91
CA ILE A 212 8.66 10.45 -5.32
C ILE A 212 8.82 11.97 -5.50
N ASP A 213 9.64 12.41 -6.45
CA ASP A 213 9.85 13.84 -6.75
C ASP A 213 8.57 14.47 -7.31
N MET A 214 7.97 15.34 -6.49
CA MET A 214 6.83 16.20 -6.79
C MET A 214 7.16 17.69 -6.64
N SER A 215 8.44 18.06 -6.72
CA SER A 215 8.88 19.46 -6.56
C SER A 215 8.27 20.45 -7.54
N SER A 216 7.78 19.95 -8.69
CA SER A 216 7.10 20.74 -9.73
C SER A 216 5.56 20.79 -9.60
N ILE A 217 4.99 20.10 -8.62
CA ILE A 217 3.53 19.99 -8.44
C ILE A 217 3.05 21.08 -7.49
N ASP A 218 2.07 21.87 -7.95
CA ASP A 218 1.30 22.76 -7.09
C ASP A 218 0.40 21.92 -6.16
N PRO A 219 0.54 22.01 -4.82
CA PRO A 219 -0.28 21.27 -3.87
C PRO A 219 -1.80 21.49 -4.04
N ASN A 220 -2.24 22.61 -4.64
CA ASN A 220 -3.66 22.81 -4.97
C ASN A 220 -4.21 21.77 -5.96
N SER A 221 -3.33 21.04 -6.67
CA SER A 221 -3.73 19.91 -7.52
C SER A 221 -4.44 18.81 -6.73
N PHE A 222 -4.24 18.74 -5.40
CA PHE A 222 -4.87 17.78 -4.50
C PHE A 222 -6.25 18.23 -3.97
N VAL A 223 -6.82 19.34 -4.46
CA VAL A 223 -8.09 19.89 -3.96
C VAL A 223 -9.30 18.95 -4.13
N ASN A 224 -9.25 18.07 -5.14
CA ASN A 224 -10.35 17.16 -5.47
C ASN A 224 -9.96 15.68 -5.31
N LEU A 225 -9.08 15.37 -4.34
CA LEU A 225 -8.78 13.98 -4.00
C LEU A 225 -10.05 13.18 -3.72
N SER A 226 -10.01 11.88 -3.99
CA SER A 226 -11.18 11.02 -3.85
C SER A 226 -11.71 11.04 -2.42
N TYR A 227 -13.03 11.19 -2.29
CA TYR A 227 -13.71 11.11 -0.99
C TYR A 227 -13.64 9.70 -0.38
N SER A 228 -13.29 8.67 -1.16
CA SER A 228 -13.07 7.30 -0.66
C SER A 228 -11.72 7.11 0.04
N LEU A 229 -10.83 8.10 0.01
CA LEU A 229 -9.47 7.97 0.51
C LEU A 229 -9.45 7.83 2.04
N THR A 230 -8.80 6.78 2.51
CA THR A 230 -8.56 6.43 3.92
C THR A 230 -7.11 6.65 4.32
N SER A 231 -6.17 6.44 3.41
CA SER A 231 -4.74 6.61 3.67
C SER A 231 -4.06 7.39 2.57
N LEU A 232 -3.31 8.42 2.95
CA LEU A 232 -2.46 9.20 2.07
C LEU A 232 -1.08 9.41 2.71
N SER A 233 -0.04 8.96 2.01
CA SER A 233 1.34 9.23 2.38
C SER A 233 2.07 9.93 1.25
N LEU A 234 2.60 11.11 1.57
CA LEU A 234 3.42 11.96 0.69
C LEU A 234 4.76 12.28 1.37
N PHE A 235 5.30 11.34 2.14
CA PHE A 235 6.55 11.53 2.87
C PHE A 235 7.68 11.88 1.89
N GLY A 236 8.46 12.93 2.15
CA GLY A 236 9.69 13.18 1.40
C GLY A 236 9.50 13.40 -0.10
N CYS A 237 8.38 13.99 -0.53
CA CYS A 237 8.03 14.17 -1.94
C CYS A 237 8.59 15.48 -2.55
N HIS A 238 9.37 16.25 -1.78
CA HIS A 238 9.86 17.58 -2.16
C HIS A 238 8.73 18.58 -2.50
N LEU A 239 7.52 18.39 -1.95
CA LEU A 239 6.39 19.30 -2.18
C LEU A 239 6.70 20.69 -1.64
N ARG A 240 6.25 21.72 -2.37
CA ARG A 240 6.53 23.14 -2.07
C ARG A 240 5.25 23.96 -2.16
N GLY A 241 5.20 25.07 -1.43
CA GLY A 241 4.08 26.02 -1.50
C GLY A 241 2.97 25.67 -0.52
N LYS A 242 1.77 26.23 -0.70
CA LYS A 242 0.68 26.13 0.29
C LYS A 242 -0.16 24.87 0.06
N LEU A 243 -0.24 24.00 1.07
CA LEU A 243 -1.15 22.86 1.08
C LEU A 243 -2.62 23.33 1.16
N PRO A 244 -3.55 22.72 0.39
CA PRO A 244 -4.94 23.13 0.43
C PRO A 244 -5.69 22.52 1.63
N ASP A 245 -6.49 23.33 2.33
CA ASP A 245 -7.15 22.96 3.58
C ASP A 245 -8.13 21.77 3.47
N ASN A 246 -8.62 21.47 2.25
CA ASN A 246 -9.59 20.40 2.00
C ASN A 246 -9.03 19.01 2.31
N ILE A 247 -7.71 18.82 2.25
CA ILE A 247 -7.06 17.52 2.51
C ILE A 247 -7.35 17.05 3.94
N PHE A 248 -7.45 17.99 4.88
CA PHE A 248 -7.78 17.75 6.29
C PHE A 248 -9.27 17.51 6.54
N LYS A 249 -10.11 17.61 5.50
CA LYS A 249 -11.58 17.50 5.57
C LYS A 249 -12.12 16.31 4.77
N LEU A 250 -11.25 15.45 4.24
CA LEU A 250 -11.68 14.24 3.54
C LEU A 250 -12.45 13.33 4.51
N PRO A 251 -13.68 12.93 4.21
CA PRO A 251 -14.60 12.36 5.21
C PRO A 251 -14.21 10.96 5.69
N ASN A 252 -13.28 10.29 5.00
CA ASN A 252 -12.84 8.94 5.34
C ASN A 252 -11.34 8.87 5.65
N ILE A 253 -10.60 10.00 5.64
CA ILE A 253 -9.14 9.96 5.83
C ILE A 253 -8.82 9.65 7.30
N GLU A 254 -8.10 8.54 7.49
CA GLU A 254 -7.66 8.01 8.79
C GLU A 254 -6.15 8.21 8.96
N TYR A 255 -5.38 8.00 7.90
CA TYR A 255 -3.93 8.16 7.89
C TYR A 255 -3.51 9.26 6.91
N LEU A 256 -2.86 10.31 7.43
CA LEU A 256 -2.27 11.37 6.62
C LEU A 256 -0.83 11.64 7.04
N SER A 257 0.13 11.31 6.16
CA SER A 257 1.54 11.70 6.32
C SER A 257 1.97 12.68 5.23
N LEU A 258 2.50 13.81 5.67
CA LEU A 258 3.05 14.90 4.87
C LEU A 258 4.51 15.18 5.22
N ASP A 259 5.13 14.29 6.00
CA ASP A 259 6.44 14.50 6.60
C ASP A 259 7.53 14.76 5.56
N ALA A 260 8.62 15.40 5.99
CA ALA A 260 9.82 15.61 5.19
C ALA A 260 9.56 16.38 3.88
N ASN A 261 8.58 17.28 3.87
CA ASN A 261 8.40 18.27 2.81
C ASN A 261 8.74 19.66 3.35
N SER A 262 10.04 19.98 3.43
CA SER A 262 10.57 21.16 4.13
C SER A 262 10.04 22.50 3.62
N GLU A 263 9.69 22.59 2.34
CA GLU A 263 9.13 23.79 1.69
C GLU A 263 7.59 23.79 1.61
N LEU A 264 6.93 22.77 2.18
CA LEU A 264 5.47 22.71 2.27
C LEU A 264 4.99 23.63 3.39
N THR A 265 4.18 24.61 3.02
CA THR A 265 3.63 25.65 3.89
C THR A 265 2.11 25.50 4.01
N GLY A 266 1.51 26.21 4.95
CA GLY A 266 0.08 26.12 5.22
C GLY A 266 -0.20 26.21 6.71
N GLN A 267 -1.48 26.09 7.04
CA GLN A 267 -1.99 26.10 8.41
C GLN A 267 -3.08 25.03 8.51
N PHE A 268 -3.28 24.50 9.71
CA PHE A 268 -4.43 23.62 9.95
C PHE A 268 -5.75 24.42 9.94
N PRO A 269 -6.85 23.82 9.46
CA PRO A 269 -8.15 24.48 9.49
C PRO A 269 -8.58 24.72 10.94
N LYS A 270 -9.07 25.92 11.22
CA LYS A 270 -9.48 26.32 12.58
C LYS A 270 -10.67 25.51 13.13
N SER A 271 -11.48 24.95 12.24
CA SER A 271 -12.71 24.20 12.54
C SER A 271 -13.13 23.36 11.33
N ASN A 272 -14.24 22.61 11.49
CA ASN A 272 -14.82 21.74 10.46
C ASN A 272 -13.92 20.57 10.06
N TRP A 273 -13.34 19.91 11.06
CA TRP A 273 -12.74 18.60 10.88
C TRP A 273 -13.85 17.58 10.65
N SER A 274 -13.96 17.07 9.42
CA SER A 274 -14.86 15.96 9.05
C SER A 274 -14.14 14.63 8.96
N SER A 275 -12.84 14.62 9.20
CA SER A 275 -11.96 13.48 8.98
C SER A 275 -11.88 12.58 10.22
N PRO A 276 -12.03 11.26 10.10
CA PRO A 276 -11.85 10.30 11.19
C PRO A 276 -10.36 10.02 11.44
N LEU A 277 -9.52 11.06 11.46
CA LEU A 277 -8.06 10.91 11.54
C LEU A 277 -7.66 10.09 12.77
N VAL A 278 -6.88 9.05 12.50
CA VAL A 278 -6.21 8.19 13.48
C VAL A 278 -4.75 8.61 13.60
N ILE A 279 -4.08 8.87 12.49
CA ILE A 279 -2.70 9.36 12.46
C ILE A 279 -2.61 10.59 11.56
N LEU A 280 -2.11 11.69 12.14
CA LEU A 280 -1.73 12.89 11.41
C LEU A 280 -0.25 13.19 11.67
N SER A 281 0.55 13.13 10.60
CA SER A 281 1.99 13.36 10.64
C SER A 281 2.40 14.40 9.60
N ALA A 282 3.09 15.46 10.04
CA ALA A 282 3.53 16.55 9.17
C ALA A 282 4.84 17.19 9.65
N SER A 283 5.73 16.36 10.19
CA SER A 283 7.05 16.72 10.69
C SER A 283 7.99 17.14 9.57
N PHE A 284 9.00 17.96 9.89
CA PHE A 284 9.97 18.45 8.91
C PHE A 284 9.29 19.18 7.73
N THR A 285 8.28 19.98 8.05
CA THR A 285 7.58 20.85 7.08
C THR A 285 7.68 22.31 7.52
N SER A 286 7.29 23.23 6.63
CA SER A 286 7.10 24.65 6.97
C SER A 286 5.64 24.98 7.31
N LEU A 287 4.83 23.98 7.67
CA LEU A 287 3.49 24.23 8.22
C LEU A 287 3.61 25.03 9.52
N SER A 288 2.68 25.96 9.70
CA SER A 288 2.77 26.99 10.73
C SER A 288 1.42 27.35 11.32
N GLY A 289 1.43 28.31 12.26
CA GLY A 289 0.23 28.78 12.95
C GLY A 289 -0.02 28.02 14.25
N GLU A 290 -1.15 28.31 14.87
CA GLU A 290 -1.55 27.70 16.13
C GLU A 290 -2.29 26.38 15.90
N LEU A 291 -2.18 25.45 16.86
CA LEU A 291 -3.06 24.29 16.90
C LEU A 291 -4.45 24.74 17.38
N PRO A 292 -5.51 24.53 16.59
CA PRO A 292 -6.84 25.02 16.94
C PRO A 292 -7.49 24.18 18.05
N GLU A 293 -8.34 24.79 18.86
CA GLU A 293 -9.11 24.08 19.91
C GLU A 293 -10.04 22.99 19.36
N SER A 294 -10.37 23.02 18.07
CA SER A 294 -11.13 21.96 17.40
C SER A 294 -10.33 20.65 17.22
N PHE A 295 -9.03 20.62 17.51
CA PHE A 295 -8.28 19.35 17.55
C PHE A 295 -8.86 18.36 18.56
N GLY A 296 -9.47 18.85 19.64
CA GLY A 296 -10.16 17.98 20.59
C GLY A 296 -11.37 17.25 20.03
N ASP A 297 -11.84 17.60 18.83
CA ASP A 297 -12.96 16.92 18.14
C ASP A 297 -12.51 15.67 17.36
N LEU A 298 -11.20 15.49 17.14
CA LEU A 298 -10.61 14.33 16.44
C LEU A 298 -10.55 13.10 17.35
N LYS A 299 -11.72 12.59 17.78
CA LYS A 299 -11.83 11.55 18.83
C LYS A 299 -11.13 10.22 18.52
N SER A 300 -10.87 9.93 17.25
CA SER A 300 -10.15 8.74 16.79
C SER A 300 -8.63 8.91 16.76
N LEU A 301 -8.12 10.13 17.01
CA LEU A 301 -6.71 10.44 16.83
C LEU A 301 -5.85 9.71 17.87
N ALA A 302 -5.04 8.78 17.38
CA ALA A 302 -4.08 8.00 18.15
C ALA A 302 -2.66 8.54 18.03
N GLY A 303 -2.31 9.16 16.89
CA GLY A 303 -0.98 9.71 16.64
C GLY A 303 -1.02 11.13 16.07
N LEU A 304 -0.39 12.07 16.76
CA LEU A 304 -0.12 13.42 16.27
C LEU A 304 1.39 13.72 16.29
N VAL A 305 1.99 13.84 15.11
CA VAL A 305 3.44 13.96 14.94
C VAL A 305 3.77 15.20 14.10
N LEU A 306 4.25 16.25 14.74
CA LEU A 306 4.49 17.57 14.15
C LEU A 306 5.90 18.08 14.42
N LEU A 307 6.88 17.18 14.53
CA LEU A 307 8.26 17.52 14.90
C LEU A 307 8.91 18.47 13.89
N PHE A 308 9.83 19.33 14.33
CA PHE A 308 10.65 20.16 13.41
C PHE A 308 9.81 20.93 12.38
N SER A 309 8.82 21.67 12.86
CA SER A 309 7.92 22.47 12.02
C SER A 309 7.82 23.91 12.57
N ASN A 310 6.94 24.73 11.98
CA ASN A 310 6.81 26.15 12.35
C ASN A 310 5.53 26.45 13.15
N PHE A 311 4.97 25.47 13.86
CA PHE A 311 3.77 25.70 14.69
C PHE A 311 4.11 26.57 15.91
N SER A 312 3.18 27.43 16.32
CA SER A 312 3.37 28.42 17.37
C SER A 312 2.13 28.56 18.27
N GLY A 313 2.16 29.52 19.19
CA GLY A 313 1.07 29.74 20.16
C GLY A 313 1.06 28.71 21.28
N SER A 314 -0.05 28.59 22.00
CA SER A 314 -0.20 27.60 23.07
C SER A 314 -0.76 26.28 22.56
N ILE A 315 -0.35 25.18 23.17
CA ILE A 315 -0.94 23.87 22.92
C ILE A 315 -2.38 23.88 23.48
N PRO A 316 -3.41 23.63 22.67
CA PRO A 316 -4.81 23.77 23.05
C PRO A 316 -5.19 22.75 24.12
N ARG A 317 -5.97 23.18 25.11
CA ARG A 317 -6.33 22.30 26.25
C ARG A 317 -7.23 21.14 25.82
N SER A 318 -8.00 21.35 24.77
CA SER A 318 -8.84 20.34 24.12
C SER A 318 -8.09 19.11 23.63
N LEU A 319 -6.76 19.16 23.43
CA LEU A 319 -5.96 17.96 23.19
C LEU A 319 -6.06 16.94 24.34
N GLY A 320 -6.30 17.40 25.57
CA GLY A 320 -6.60 16.52 26.71
C GLY A 320 -7.92 15.74 26.58
N ASN A 321 -8.79 16.10 25.64
CA ASN A 321 -10.05 15.38 25.38
C ASN A 321 -9.87 14.20 24.40
N LEU A 322 -8.66 13.97 23.89
CA LEU A 322 -8.34 12.89 22.96
C LEU A 322 -7.94 11.63 23.73
N THR A 323 -8.93 10.81 24.06
CA THR A 323 -8.74 9.61 24.90
C THR A 323 -8.04 8.45 24.20
N GLN A 324 -7.93 8.50 22.86
CA GLN A 324 -7.23 7.48 22.06
C GLN A 324 -5.77 7.87 21.76
N LEU A 325 -5.32 9.06 22.16
CA LEU A 325 -4.01 9.59 21.79
C LEU A 325 -2.89 8.82 22.52
N GLU A 326 -2.11 8.06 21.76
CA GLU A 326 -0.97 7.27 22.22
C GLU A 326 0.36 7.98 21.96
N PHE A 327 0.47 8.65 20.81
CA PHE A 327 1.70 9.30 20.37
C PHE A 327 1.48 10.80 20.14
N LEU A 328 2.18 11.64 20.89
CA LEU A 328 2.16 13.09 20.75
C LEU A 328 3.57 13.65 20.67
N PHE A 329 4.00 14.02 19.46
CA PHE A 329 5.34 14.51 19.19
C PHE A 329 5.30 15.92 18.62
N LEU A 330 5.51 16.92 19.49
CA LEU A 330 5.41 18.35 19.16
C LEU A 330 6.74 19.11 19.28
N SER A 331 7.84 18.42 19.59
CA SER A 331 9.14 19.05 19.84
C SER A 331 9.68 19.78 18.60
N HIS A 332 10.59 20.73 18.82
CA HIS A 332 11.20 21.54 17.75
C HIS A 332 10.16 22.32 16.93
N ASN A 333 9.29 23.04 17.64
CA ASN A 333 8.35 24.04 17.14
C ASN A 333 8.49 25.32 17.97
N TYR A 334 7.70 26.35 17.66
CA TYR A 334 7.65 27.63 18.38
C TYR A 334 6.48 27.70 19.38
N PHE A 335 6.06 26.57 19.96
CA PHE A 335 5.02 26.55 20.99
C PHE A 335 5.47 27.31 22.25
N SER A 336 4.51 27.96 22.90
CA SER A 336 4.70 28.80 24.07
C SER A 336 3.65 28.51 25.15
N GLY A 337 3.86 29.01 26.37
CA GLY A 337 2.96 28.78 27.50
C GLY A 337 3.25 27.50 28.29
N LYS A 338 2.47 27.26 29.36
CA LYS A 338 2.61 26.07 30.20
C LYS A 338 1.92 24.89 29.53
N PHE A 339 2.61 23.77 29.41
CA PHE A 339 2.04 22.49 28.99
C PHE A 339 1.05 22.01 30.06
N LEU A 340 -0.25 22.22 29.82
CA LEU A 340 -1.34 21.79 30.71
C LEU A 340 -2.17 20.70 30.01
N LEU A 341 -1.55 19.55 29.79
CA LEU A 341 -2.23 18.35 29.33
C LEU A 341 -2.62 17.53 30.56
N HIS A 342 -3.92 17.47 30.87
CA HIS A 342 -4.43 16.41 31.74
C HIS A 342 -4.49 15.13 30.90
N LEU A 343 -3.34 14.49 30.69
CA LEU A 343 -3.33 13.12 30.20
C LEU A 343 -3.93 12.26 31.31
N GLN A 344 -5.13 11.75 31.10
CA GLN A 344 -5.59 10.61 31.88
C GLN A 344 -4.67 9.45 31.54
N THR A 345 -3.65 9.23 32.35
CA THR A 345 -2.81 8.04 32.24
C THR A 345 -3.72 6.85 32.46
N SER A 346 -4.03 6.10 31.40
CA SER A 346 -4.56 4.75 31.54
C SER A 346 -3.46 3.90 32.17
N GLN A 347 -3.55 3.70 33.48
CA GLN A 347 -2.90 2.56 34.12
C GLN A 347 -3.58 1.30 33.58
N ASN A 348 -2.85 0.48 32.81
CA ASN A 348 -2.83 -0.97 32.90
C ASN A 348 -1.77 -1.56 31.96
#